data_AF-A0AAD1D666-F1
#
_entry.id   AF-A0AAD1D666-F1
#
_cell.length_a   1.000
_cell.length_b   1.000
_cell.length_c   1.000
_cell.angle_alpha   90.00
_cell.angle_beta   90.00
_cell.angle_gamma   90.00
#
_symmetry.space_group_name_H-M   'P 1'
#
loop_
_entity.id
_entity.type
_entity.pdbx_description
1 polymer ?
#
loop_
_entity_poly.entity_id
_entity_poly.type
_entity_poly.pdbx_seq_one_letter_code
_entity_poly.pdbx_strand_id
1 'polypeptide(L)' 'MGLSTVAIKAAKGRDKPFRLTDGDSLYLRVLPSGGRYRRMN' A
#
# COMPACT_ATOMS: atom_id res chain seq x y z
N MET A 1 -2.97 9.97 10.54
CA MET A 1 -1.68 10.33 9.93
C MET A 1 -1.59 9.58 8.62
N GLY A 2 -1.62 10.29 7.49
CA GLY A 2 -1.72 9.70 6.16
C GLY A 2 -0.44 8.99 5.69
N LEU A 3 -0.57 8.12 4.68
CA LEU A 3 0.58 7.51 4.03
C LEU A 3 1.42 8.56 3.31
N SER A 4 2.72 8.59 3.57
CA SER A 4 3.61 9.53 2.90
C SER A 4 3.96 9.09 1.49
N THR A 5 4.22 10.05 0.60
CA THR A 5 4.68 9.79 -0.77
C THR A 5 5.98 9.00 -0.80
N VAL A 6 6.86 9.19 0.19
CA VAL A 6 8.11 8.44 0.35
C VAL A 6 7.82 6.96 0.64
N ALA A 7 6.91 6.66 1.57
CA ALA A 7 6.53 5.29 1.89
C ALA A 7 5.88 4.58 0.69
N ILE A 8 5.03 5.28 -0.08
CA ILE A 8 4.40 4.75 -1.31
C ILE A 8 5.44 4.43 -2.39
N LYS A 9 6.49 5.27 -2.53
CA LYS A 9 7.58 5.04 -3.49
C LYS A 9 8.50 3.90 -3.07
N ALA A 10 8.76 3.76 -1.76
CA ALA A 10 9.57 2.67 -1.21
C ALA A 10 8.86 1.31 -1.26
N ALA A 11 7.53 1.30 -1.34
CA ALA A 11 6.73 0.08 -1.38
C ALA A 11 6.86 -0.65 -2.73
N LYS A 12 7.67 -1.71 -2.73
CA LYS A 12 7.83 -2.64 -3.84
C LYS A 12 7.07 -3.94 -3.61
N GLY A 13 6.79 -4.66 -4.69
CA GLY A 13 6.24 -6.01 -4.63
C GLY A 13 7.12 -6.92 -3.76
N ARG A 14 6.47 -7.78 -3.00
CA ARG A 14 7.07 -8.82 -2.15
C ARG A 14 6.42 -10.16 -2.51
N ASP A 15 6.91 -11.26 -1.96
CA ASP A 15 6.39 -12.62 -2.23
C ASP A 15 4.89 -12.75 -1.97
N LYS A 16 4.35 -11.98 -1.01
CA LYS A 16 2.92 -11.96 -0.67
C LYS A 16 2.36 -10.55 -0.75
N PRO A 17 1.10 -10.39 -1.19
CA PRO A 17 0.41 -9.11 -1.11
C PRO A 17 0.40 -8.57 0.32
N PHE A 18 0.65 -7.27 0.47
CA PHE A 18 0.62 -6.61 1.77
C PHE A 18 -0.12 -5.28 1.69
N ARG A 19 -0.47 -4.74 2.86
CA ARG A 19 -1.22 -3.48 3.01
C ARG A 19 -0.36 -2.44 3.71
N LEU A 20 -0.42 -1.21 3.23
CA LEU A 20 0.08 -0.03 3.94
C LEU A 20 -1.15 0.79 4.36
N THR A 21 -1.31 1.02 5.66
CA THR A 21 -2.45 1.77 6.21
C THR A 21 -2.29 3.27 5.99
N ASP A 22 -3.30 3.92 5.41
CA ASP A 22 -3.36 5.37 5.19
C ASP A 22 -4.16 6.08 6.30
N GLY A 23 -4.97 5.32 7.06
CA GLY A 23 -5.89 5.84 8.07
C GLY A 23 -7.33 5.75 7.60
N ASP A 24 -8.31 5.99 8.48
CA ASP A 24 -9.75 6.01 8.13
C ASP A 24 -10.21 4.80 7.29
N SER A 25 -9.75 3.61 7.65
CA SER A 25 -9.99 2.34 6.92
C SER A 25 -9.46 2.29 5.48
N LEU A 26 -8.75 3.33 5.02
CA LEU A 26 -8.05 3.38 3.73
C LEU A 26 -6.68 2.72 3.85
N TYR A 27 -6.33 1.94 2.83
CA TYR A 27 -5.00 1.35 2.70
C TYR A 27 -4.57 1.22 1.24
N LEU A 28 -3.26 1.14 1.03
CA LEU A 28 -2.66 0.75 -0.23
C LEU A 28 -2.35 -0.74 -0.21
N ARG A 29 -3.00 -1.52 -1.10
CA ARG A 29 -2.65 -2.92 -1.36
C ARG A 29 -1.54 -2.99 -2.39
N VAL A 30 -0.42 -3.59 -2.02
CA VAL A 30 0.72 -3.82 -2.91
C VAL A 30 0.75 -5.29 -3.29
N LEU A 31 0.76 -5.57 -4.60
CA LEU A 31 0.86 -6.93 -5.14
C LEU A 31 2.31 -7.32 -5.42
N PRO A 32 2.62 -8.64 -5.45
CA PRO A 32 3.93 -9.14 -5.87
C PRO A 32 4.37 -8.64 -7.25
N SER A 33 3.43 -8.46 -8.18
CA SER A 33 3.68 -7.92 -9.52
C SER A 33 4.05 -6.43 -9.56
N GLY A 34 4.08 -5.75 -8.40
CA GLY A 34 4.31 -4.31 -8.30
C GLY A 34 3.05 -3.46 -8.51
N GLY A 35 1.91 -4.09 -8.83
CA GLY A 35 0.61 -3.42 -8.87
C GLY A 35 0.24 -2.82 -7.50
N ARG A 36 -0.28 -1.59 -7.50
CA ARG A 36 -0.63 -0.84 -6.29
C ARG A 36 -2.07 -0.33 -6.40
N TYR A 37 -2.91 -0.69 -5.43
CA TYR A 37 -4.33 -0.35 -5.44
C TYR A 37 -4.73 0.34 -4.14
N ARG A 38 -5.40 1.49 -4.23
CA ARG A 38 -6.12 2.07 -3.09
C ARG A 38 -7.42 1.31 -2.85
N ARG A 39 -7.67 0.96 -1.60
CA ARG A 39 -8.85 0.21 -1.15
C ARG A 39 -9.29 0.72 0.22
N MET A 40 -10.59 0.70 0.45
CA MET A 40 -11.16 0.78 1.79
C MET A 40 -11.43 -0.64 2.30
N ASN A 41 -11.43 -0.83 3.62
CA ASN A 41 -11.95 -2.06 4.23
C ASN A 41 -13.45 -2.20 4.02
#